data_AF-A0A0E0MCC8-F1
#
_entry.id   AF-A0A0E0MCC8-F1
#
_cell.length_a   1.000
_cell.length_b   1.000
_cell.length_c   1.000
_cell.angle_alpha   90.00
_cell.angle_beta   90.00
_cell.angle_gamma   90.00
#
_symmetry.space_group_name_H-M   'P 1'
#
loop_
_entity.id
_entity.type
_entity.pdbx_description
1 polymer ?
#
loop_
_entity_poly.entity_id
_entity_poly.type
_entity_poly.pdbx_seq_one_letter_code
_entity_poly.pdbx_strand_id
1 'polypeptide(L)'
;MGSEKRKTRDRHGARGKASYDKLKPSITELEEREDADQFQSGHLGIVGGDSDETTEDITQTGIAGDQGRGRSAYLVACHWDWSRYSKPYAVYNVGVTSTSSPPQPKRKRLRRITRLPTAAGGKSFTSVRSIHRAWIVCVGGDPGDTIIFDTRTEKVIHGPVLNSAKWCPALMAVGDKVYAMSKSPSWIADPDFPPWFEVLDLSQSKVVTVADRSYHLEGCSWTKLPHPPCFPWKLRPVQYALLPVVILRSYVVVDTYLLVSFNQPLGTYAFDTNSLKWHKVDDKRLPFTGCATPHGSVFLGLSKDNGPISAYRINVTTSDKDHDPCLSITVLQVKYMEYEVDAGSCFFSLENGLFCSLSFSLDSSSVIRTKNLEFFPTKAHVDLRTYQTENTSPLEAPEETLLAVKPEVTVCSQWEQAFKISCSSHGFSPFAFTVLSI
;
A
#
# COMPACT_ATOMS: atom_id res chain seq x y z
N MET A 1 24.61 -67.03 -41.13
CA MET A 1 24.77 -66.08 -40.00
C MET A 1 24.81 -64.69 -40.62
N GLY A 2 24.00 -63.68 -40.30
CA GLY A 2 22.91 -63.45 -39.37
C GLY A 2 22.63 -61.94 -39.54
N SER A 3 21.44 -61.57 -39.97
CA SER A 3 21.06 -60.20 -40.35
C SER A 3 19.94 -59.69 -39.45
N GLU A 4 20.18 -58.64 -38.67
CA GLU A 4 19.15 -57.84 -37.98
C GLU A 4 19.74 -56.46 -37.61
N LYS A 5 19.02 -55.35 -37.48
CA LYS A 5 17.72 -54.81 -37.95
C LYS A 5 17.71 -53.39 -37.32
N ARG A 6 17.51 -52.33 -38.10
CA ARG A 6 17.07 -51.02 -37.57
C ARG A 6 15.63 -50.82 -38.03
N LYS A 7 14.70 -50.68 -37.09
CA LYS A 7 13.27 -50.56 -37.36
C LYS A 7 12.78 -49.19 -36.88
N THR A 8 12.48 -48.33 -37.84
CA THR A 8 11.56 -47.20 -37.73
C THR A 8 10.12 -47.70 -37.79
N ARG A 9 9.19 -47.05 -37.09
CA ARG A 9 7.78 -47.00 -37.51
C ARG A 9 7.01 -45.87 -36.83
N ASP A 10 6.67 -44.87 -37.63
CA ASP A 10 5.38 -44.18 -37.54
C ASP A 10 4.27 -45.07 -38.11
N ARG A 11 3.06 -44.99 -37.54
CA ARG A 11 1.81 -44.80 -38.30
C ARG A 11 0.59 -44.62 -37.39
N HIS A 12 -0.19 -43.60 -37.74
CA HIS A 12 -1.54 -43.26 -37.31
C HIS A 12 -2.64 -44.25 -37.76
N GLY A 13 -3.80 -44.15 -37.08
CA GLY A 13 -5.14 -44.56 -37.53
C GLY A 13 -5.96 -45.17 -36.38
N ALA A 14 -6.79 -44.48 -35.59
CA ALA A 14 -8.04 -43.75 -35.84
C ALA A 14 -9.28 -44.47 -35.25
N ARG A 15 -10.05 -43.69 -34.45
CA ARG A 15 -11.50 -43.76 -34.14
C ARG A 15 -12.06 -44.83 -33.18
N GLY A 16 -12.64 -44.32 -32.09
CA GLY A 16 -13.71 -44.94 -31.31
C GLY A 16 -14.31 -43.95 -30.31
N LYS A 17 -15.54 -43.46 -30.56
CA LYS A 17 -16.33 -42.59 -29.68
C LYS A 17 -16.77 -43.38 -28.44
N ALA A 18 -16.73 -42.76 -27.25
CA ALA A 18 -17.66 -43.08 -26.17
C ALA A 18 -17.89 -41.85 -25.27
N SER A 19 -19.18 -41.54 -25.12
CA SER A 19 -19.80 -40.56 -24.24
C SER A 19 -19.48 -40.84 -22.77
N TYR A 20 -19.16 -39.79 -22.00
CA TYR A 20 -19.34 -39.82 -20.54
C TYR A 20 -20.04 -38.54 -20.09
N ASP A 21 -21.20 -38.76 -19.50
CA ASP A 21 -22.09 -37.77 -18.93
C ASP A 21 -21.39 -36.90 -17.87
N LYS A 22 -21.59 -35.58 -18.00
CA LYS A 22 -21.26 -34.60 -16.98
C LYS A 22 -22.22 -34.77 -15.79
N LEU A 23 -21.74 -35.37 -14.70
CA LEU A 23 -22.34 -35.16 -13.39
C LEU A 23 -21.95 -33.76 -12.88
N LYS A 24 -22.95 -32.89 -12.75
CA LYS A 24 -22.86 -31.62 -12.00
C LYS A 24 -22.48 -31.92 -10.55
N PRO A 25 -21.46 -31.27 -9.98
CA PRO A 25 -21.36 -31.17 -8.53
C PRO A 25 -22.38 -30.11 -8.06
N SER A 26 -23.36 -30.53 -7.27
CA SER A 26 -24.15 -29.63 -6.45
C SER A 26 -23.23 -28.98 -5.42
N ILE A 27 -22.93 -27.69 -5.59
CA ILE A 27 -22.26 -26.89 -4.57
C ILE A 27 -23.36 -26.48 -3.59
N THR A 28 -23.40 -27.16 -2.46
CA THR A 28 -24.09 -26.67 -1.26
C THR A 28 -23.33 -25.43 -0.80
N GLU A 29 -24.02 -24.30 -0.69
CA GLU A 29 -23.51 -23.09 -0.04
C GLU A 29 -23.07 -23.47 1.38
N LEU A 30 -21.77 -23.34 1.64
CA LEU A 30 -21.23 -23.43 2.98
C LEU A 30 -21.57 -22.11 3.65
N GLU A 31 -22.68 -22.08 4.38
CA GLU A 31 -23.02 -20.98 5.28
C GLU A 31 -21.80 -20.66 6.16
N GLU A 32 -21.35 -19.42 6.06
CA GLU A 32 -20.27 -18.87 6.85
C GLU A 32 -20.73 -18.87 8.31
N ARG A 33 -20.20 -19.80 9.14
CA ARG A 33 -20.37 -19.70 10.59
C ARG A 33 -19.69 -18.40 11.04
N GLU A 34 -20.48 -17.46 11.54
CA GLU A 34 -19.96 -16.33 12.30
C GLU A 34 -18.99 -16.84 13.37
N ASP A 35 -17.79 -16.26 13.40
CA ASP A 35 -16.80 -16.51 14.45
C ASP A 35 -17.48 -16.18 15.80
N ALA A 36 -17.57 -17.14 16.70
CA ALA A 36 -18.20 -16.94 18.00
C ALA A 36 -17.38 -15.95 18.85
N ASP A 37 -17.78 -14.68 18.82
CA ASP A 37 -17.33 -13.64 19.73
C ASP A 37 -17.96 -13.88 21.11
N GLN A 38 -17.21 -14.44 22.05
CA GLN A 38 -17.64 -14.51 23.45
C GLN A 38 -17.60 -13.11 24.06
N PHE A 39 -18.78 -12.49 24.18
CA PHE A 39 -19.03 -11.34 25.02
C PHE A 39 -19.03 -11.77 26.50
N GLN A 40 -18.19 -11.15 27.33
CA GLN A 40 -18.52 -10.97 28.75
C GLN A 40 -19.15 -9.58 28.91
N SER A 41 -20.48 -9.56 28.85
CA SER A 41 -21.29 -8.39 29.19
C SER A 41 -21.36 -8.26 30.72
N GLY A 42 -20.69 -7.25 31.26
CA GLY A 42 -20.94 -6.76 32.62
C GLY A 42 -22.26 -5.99 32.64
N HIS A 43 -23.21 -6.53 33.39
CA HIS A 43 -24.54 -5.99 33.63
C HIS A 43 -24.48 -4.67 34.41
N LEU A 44 -25.08 -3.60 33.88
CA LEU A 44 -25.48 -2.40 34.62
C LEU A 44 -26.82 -1.94 34.04
N GLY A 45 -27.89 -2.25 34.76
CA GLY A 45 -29.26 -1.89 34.41
C GLY A 45 -29.54 -0.40 34.62
N ILE A 46 -30.40 0.15 33.77
CA ILE A 46 -31.08 1.42 34.04
C ILE A 46 -32.57 1.22 33.73
N VAL A 47 -33.37 1.56 34.74
CA VAL A 47 -34.83 1.57 34.82
C VAL A 47 -35.42 2.65 33.90
N GLY A 48 -36.57 2.35 33.30
CA GLY A 48 -37.26 3.24 32.34
C GLY A 48 -37.99 4.44 32.95
N GLY A 49 -38.49 5.28 32.06
CA GLY A 49 -39.40 6.40 32.33
C GLY A 49 -39.80 7.11 31.02
N ASP A 50 -41.12 7.23 30.82
CA ASP A 50 -41.85 7.63 29.61
C ASP A 50 -41.94 9.16 29.31
N SER A 51 -42.44 9.44 28.09
CA SER A 51 -43.33 10.54 27.64
C SER A 51 -42.78 11.90 27.12
N ASP A 52 -42.90 12.04 25.79
CA ASP A 52 -43.67 13.01 24.95
C ASP A 52 -43.49 14.56 24.91
N GLU A 53 -43.58 15.02 23.64
CA GLU A 53 -44.07 16.29 23.05
C GLU A 53 -43.15 17.52 22.79
N THR A 54 -43.03 17.83 21.47
CA THR A 54 -43.06 19.10 20.67
C THR A 54 -42.86 20.47 21.38
N THR A 55 -42.26 21.55 20.84
CA THR A 55 -42.16 22.14 19.48
C THR A 55 -41.10 23.28 19.51
N GLU A 56 -40.54 23.62 18.33
CA GLU A 56 -39.94 24.90 17.85
C GLU A 56 -39.33 25.95 18.83
N ASP A 57 -38.06 26.37 18.63
CA ASP A 57 -37.76 27.69 18.05
C ASP A 57 -36.25 27.92 17.75
N ILE A 58 -36.01 28.83 16.81
CA ILE A 58 -34.75 29.21 16.16
C ILE A 58 -33.85 30.05 17.09
N THR A 59 -32.56 29.72 17.21
CA THR A 59 -31.51 30.73 17.45
C THR A 59 -30.19 30.38 16.74
N GLN A 60 -29.70 31.36 15.96
CA GLN A 60 -28.35 31.42 15.42
C GLN A 60 -27.33 31.52 16.56
N THR A 61 -26.33 30.62 16.60
CA THR A 61 -24.99 30.93 17.15
C THR A 61 -23.96 29.86 16.79
N GLY A 62 -22.80 30.31 16.28
CA GLY A 62 -21.48 29.81 16.69
C GLY A 62 -21.04 28.37 16.34
N ILE A 63 -20.09 28.27 15.41
CA ILE A 63 -18.88 27.42 15.45
C ILE A 63 -18.98 26.14 16.30
N ALA A 64 -19.09 24.99 15.63
CA ALA A 64 -18.54 23.74 16.14
C ALA A 64 -17.59 23.19 15.06
N GLY A 65 -16.30 23.47 15.24
CA GLY A 65 -15.24 22.81 14.48
C GLY A 65 -15.31 21.31 14.73
N ASP A 66 -15.08 20.55 13.67
CA ASP A 66 -14.89 19.09 13.69
C ASP A 66 -13.56 18.72 14.40
N GLN A 67 -13.45 19.10 15.67
CA GLN A 67 -12.45 18.59 16.60
C GLN A 67 -13.04 17.35 17.25
N GLY A 68 -12.72 16.15 16.73
CA GLY A 68 -13.08 14.95 17.49
C GLY A 68 -12.93 13.58 16.85
N ARG A 69 -12.81 13.43 15.53
CA ARG A 69 -12.46 12.11 14.95
C ARG A 69 -10.94 11.99 14.83
N GLY A 70 -10.32 11.40 15.85
CA GLY A 70 -8.88 11.10 15.86
C GLY A 70 -8.42 10.36 14.61
N ARG A 71 -7.28 10.78 14.07
CA ARG A 71 -6.62 10.15 12.91
C ARG A 71 -6.33 8.69 13.21
N SER A 72 -6.53 7.82 12.22
CA SER A 72 -6.53 6.37 12.44
C SER A 72 -5.45 5.70 11.59
N ALA A 73 -4.65 4.84 12.22
CA ALA A 73 -3.73 3.95 11.53
C ALA A 73 -4.40 2.59 11.31
N TYR A 74 -4.26 2.07 10.10
CA TYR A 74 -4.82 0.78 9.71
C TYR A 74 -3.69 -0.17 9.33
N LEU A 75 -3.79 -1.41 9.80
CA LEU A 75 -2.94 -2.50 9.37
C LEU A 75 -3.72 -3.33 8.36
N VAL A 76 -3.12 -3.57 7.20
CA VAL A 76 -3.62 -4.53 6.23
C VAL A 76 -2.71 -5.75 6.25
N ALA A 77 -3.28 -6.92 6.50
CA ALA A 77 -2.55 -8.19 6.55
C ALA A 77 -3.11 -9.17 5.51
N CYS A 78 -2.21 -9.82 4.78
CA CYS A 78 -2.54 -10.88 3.85
C CYS A 78 -2.57 -12.24 4.54
N HIS A 79 -3.69 -12.92 4.37
CA HIS A 79 -3.92 -14.32 4.64
C HIS A 79 -3.54 -15.13 3.39
N TRP A 80 -2.96 -16.30 3.60
CA TRP A 80 -2.62 -17.25 2.57
C TRP A 80 -3.87 -17.95 2.08
N ASP A 81 -4.49 -17.37 1.06
CA ASP A 81 -5.38 -18.07 0.15
C ASP A 81 -5.38 -17.33 -1.19
N TRP A 82 -4.92 -18.01 -2.24
CA TRP A 82 -4.77 -17.42 -3.57
C TRP A 82 -6.10 -17.33 -4.33
N SER A 83 -7.19 -17.85 -3.78
CA SER A 83 -8.52 -17.69 -4.37
C SER A 83 -9.13 -16.34 -3.99
N ARG A 84 -9.76 -15.67 -4.96
CA ARG A 84 -10.51 -14.42 -4.71
C ARG A 84 -11.65 -14.60 -3.69
N TYR A 85 -12.21 -15.81 -3.63
CA TYR A 85 -13.32 -16.17 -2.75
C TYR A 85 -12.95 -16.11 -1.26
N SER A 86 -11.65 -16.26 -0.95
CA SER A 86 -11.16 -16.28 0.43
C SER A 86 -11.01 -14.92 1.10
N LYS A 87 -11.09 -13.84 0.31
CA LYS A 87 -10.87 -12.45 0.73
C LYS A 87 -9.57 -12.35 1.55
N PRO A 88 -8.41 -12.58 0.92
CA PRO A 88 -7.14 -12.80 1.58
C PRO A 88 -6.61 -11.58 2.32
N TYR A 89 -7.08 -10.35 2.05
CA TYR A 89 -6.62 -9.20 2.83
C TYR A 89 -7.62 -8.84 3.92
N ALA A 90 -7.15 -8.65 5.14
CA ALA A 90 -7.95 -8.16 6.25
C ALA A 90 -7.43 -6.80 6.73
N VAL A 91 -8.36 -5.89 7.01
CA VAL A 91 -8.08 -4.55 7.53
C VAL A 91 -8.33 -4.52 9.03
N TYR A 92 -7.38 -4.02 9.80
CA TYR A 92 -7.42 -3.90 11.25
C TYR A 92 -7.23 -2.44 11.64
N ASN A 93 -8.00 -1.95 12.60
CA ASN A 93 -7.75 -0.64 13.20
C ASN A 93 -6.68 -0.81 14.29
N VAL A 94 -5.58 -0.07 14.17
CA VAL A 94 -4.44 -0.18 15.10
C VAL A 94 -4.55 0.83 16.24
N GLY A 95 -5.30 1.92 16.05
CA GLY A 95 -5.52 2.95 17.05
C GLY A 95 -4.21 3.58 17.56
N VAL A 96 -3.81 4.72 17.01
CA VAL A 96 -2.66 5.48 17.55
C VAL A 96 -3.15 6.24 18.78
N THR A 97 -3.07 5.61 19.96
CA THR A 97 -3.46 6.23 21.22
C THR A 97 -2.36 7.18 21.69
N SER A 98 -2.65 8.48 21.71
CA SER A 98 -1.81 9.53 22.32
C SER A 98 -1.89 9.55 23.85
N THR A 99 -1.90 8.39 24.50
CA THR A 99 -1.99 8.28 25.96
C THR A 99 -0.60 8.23 26.55
N SER A 100 -0.31 9.14 27.49
CA SER A 100 0.98 9.36 28.17
C SER A 100 1.48 8.21 29.06
N SER A 101 0.95 6.99 28.93
CA SER A 101 1.31 5.85 29.78
C SER A 101 1.77 4.65 28.94
N PRO A 102 2.95 4.07 29.24
CA PRO A 102 3.43 2.91 28.51
C PRO A 102 2.40 1.77 28.66
N PRO A 103 1.96 1.15 27.56
CA PRO A 103 1.01 0.04 27.64
C PRO A 103 1.64 -1.12 28.42
N GLN A 104 0.85 -1.72 29.31
CA GLN A 104 1.21 -2.96 29.99
C GLN A 104 1.60 -4.05 28.97
N PRO A 105 2.45 -5.03 29.35
CA PRO A 105 3.00 -6.07 28.46
C PRO A 105 1.97 -7.09 27.92
N LYS A 106 0.66 -6.83 28.03
CA LYS A 106 -0.38 -7.72 27.50
C LYS A 106 -0.64 -7.39 26.03
N ARG A 107 -0.29 -8.35 25.15
CA ARG A 107 -0.59 -8.29 23.72
C ARG A 107 -2.08 -8.05 23.49
N LYS A 108 -2.42 -6.94 22.84
CA LYS A 108 -3.81 -6.60 22.50
C LYS A 108 -4.24 -7.39 21.26
N ARG A 109 -5.48 -7.89 21.25
CA ARG A 109 -6.07 -8.51 20.04
C ARG A 109 -6.58 -7.40 19.14
N LEU A 110 -6.11 -7.35 17.89
CA LEU A 110 -6.60 -6.37 16.92
C LEU A 110 -8.00 -6.74 16.43
N ARG A 111 -8.91 -5.75 16.39
CA ARG A 111 -10.24 -5.91 15.81
C ARG A 111 -10.12 -5.87 14.29
N ARG A 112 -10.54 -6.95 13.62
CA ARG A 112 -10.73 -6.99 12.16
C ARG A 112 -11.96 -6.15 11.83
N ILE A 113 -11.81 -5.16 10.96
CA ILE A 113 -12.93 -4.34 10.47
C ILE A 113 -13.61 -5.07 9.32
N THR A 114 -12.82 -5.47 8.32
CA THR A 114 -13.35 -6.10 7.11
C THR A 114 -12.31 -6.98 6.43
N ARG A 115 -12.74 -7.70 5.39
CA ARG A 115 -11.88 -8.39 4.43
C ARG A 115 -12.07 -7.83 3.03
N LEU A 116 -10.99 -7.72 2.27
CA LEU A 116 -11.01 -7.19 0.90
C LEU A 116 -11.17 -8.34 -0.11
N PRO A 117 -12.18 -8.29 -0.98
CA PRO A 117 -12.48 -9.31 -1.98
C PRO A 117 -11.58 -9.15 -3.22
N THR A 118 -10.30 -9.49 -3.09
CA THR A 118 -9.32 -9.48 -4.20
C THR A 118 -8.31 -10.61 -4.08
N ALA A 119 -7.64 -11.00 -5.17
CA ALA A 119 -6.61 -12.04 -5.10
C ALA A 119 -5.38 -11.59 -4.28
N ALA A 120 -4.76 -12.54 -3.56
CA ALA A 120 -3.61 -12.30 -2.68
C ALA A 120 -2.33 -11.85 -3.41
N GLY A 121 -2.20 -12.17 -4.69
CA GLY A 121 -0.98 -11.91 -5.45
C GLY A 121 -0.82 -10.45 -5.87
N GLY A 122 0.40 -9.93 -5.70
CA GLY A 122 0.89 -8.75 -6.44
C GLY A 122 0.27 -7.40 -6.07
N LYS A 123 -0.37 -7.27 -4.90
CA LYS A 123 -1.02 -6.01 -4.49
C LYS A 123 -0.06 -5.01 -3.89
N SER A 124 -0.43 -3.74 -4.01
CA SER A 124 0.17 -2.63 -3.27
C SER A 124 -0.93 -1.72 -2.76
N PHE A 125 -0.62 -0.99 -1.70
CA PHE A 125 -1.59 -0.15 -1.01
C PHE A 125 -1.08 1.28 -0.89
N THR A 126 -2.00 2.24 -0.92
CA THR A 126 -1.74 3.64 -0.63
C THR A 126 -2.95 4.25 0.06
N SER A 127 -2.75 5.35 0.78
CA SER A 127 -3.84 6.14 1.35
C SER A 127 -4.15 7.35 0.47
N VAL A 128 -5.44 7.62 0.29
CA VAL A 128 -5.94 8.84 -0.35
C VAL A 128 -6.75 9.59 0.69
N ARG A 129 -6.26 10.76 1.07
CA ARG A 129 -6.89 11.65 2.04
C ARG A 129 -7.21 12.98 1.39
N SER A 130 -8.48 13.36 1.43
CA SER A 130 -8.96 14.70 1.10
C SER A 130 -10.05 15.11 2.09
N ILE A 131 -10.56 16.33 1.98
CA ILE A 131 -11.67 16.80 2.84
C ILE A 131 -12.89 15.88 2.71
N HIS A 132 -13.07 15.27 1.54
CA HIS A 132 -14.22 14.41 1.26
C HIS A 132 -13.92 12.92 1.45
N ARG A 133 -12.66 12.49 1.38
CA ARG A 133 -12.28 11.08 1.27
C ARG A 133 -11.18 10.69 2.25
N ALA A 134 -11.30 9.48 2.77
CA ALA A 134 -10.36 8.90 3.74
C ALA A 134 -10.26 7.41 3.38
N TRP A 135 -9.49 7.09 2.35
CA TRP A 135 -9.58 5.83 1.63
C TRP A 135 -8.26 5.09 1.63
N ILE A 136 -8.32 3.77 1.84
CA ILE A 136 -7.23 2.84 1.54
C ILE A 136 -7.46 2.30 0.14
N VAL A 137 -6.52 2.52 -0.78
CA VAL A 137 -6.61 2.03 -2.17
C VAL A 137 -5.64 0.89 -2.36
N CYS A 138 -6.17 -0.28 -2.72
CA CYS A 138 -5.44 -1.50 -3.05
C CYS A 138 -5.45 -1.71 -4.56
N VAL A 139 -4.27 -1.86 -5.18
CA VAL A 139 -4.13 -1.98 -6.64
C VAL A 139 -3.10 -3.06 -6.98
N GLY A 140 -3.34 -3.81 -8.05
CA GLY A 140 -2.32 -4.65 -8.71
C GLY A 140 -2.66 -6.14 -8.77
N GLY A 141 -1.63 -6.95 -8.97
CA GLY A 141 -1.74 -8.37 -9.29
C GLY A 141 -2.24 -8.61 -10.72
N ASP A 142 -2.60 -9.85 -11.01
CA ASP A 142 -3.20 -10.27 -12.28
C ASP A 142 -4.62 -10.73 -11.96
N PRO A 143 -5.66 -10.05 -12.47
CA PRO A 143 -5.74 -9.15 -13.63
C PRO A 143 -5.64 -7.64 -13.32
N GLY A 144 -5.09 -7.23 -12.17
CA GLY A 144 -4.89 -5.80 -11.86
C GLY A 144 -6.10 -5.11 -11.23
N ASP A 145 -6.77 -5.79 -10.28
CA ASP A 145 -7.94 -5.27 -9.58
C ASP A 145 -7.63 -3.98 -8.79
N THR A 146 -8.65 -3.13 -8.65
CA THR A 146 -8.67 -2.00 -7.70
C THR A 146 -9.74 -2.24 -6.65
N ILE A 147 -9.37 -2.24 -5.38
CA ILE A 147 -10.30 -2.28 -4.24
C ILE A 147 -10.04 -1.07 -3.36
N ILE A 148 -11.10 -0.39 -2.94
CA ILE A 148 -11.05 0.77 -2.08
C ILE A 148 -11.75 0.42 -0.77
N PHE A 149 -11.11 0.71 0.35
CA PHE A 149 -11.75 0.65 1.66
C PHE A 149 -11.95 2.07 2.17
N ASP A 150 -13.22 2.44 2.36
CA ASP A 150 -13.61 3.72 2.93
C ASP A 150 -13.56 3.63 4.45
N THR A 151 -12.65 4.38 5.08
CA THR A 151 -12.45 4.29 6.53
C THR A 151 -13.50 5.03 7.36
N ARG A 152 -14.30 5.90 6.74
CA ARG A 152 -15.38 6.64 7.42
C ARG A 152 -16.62 5.77 7.51
N THR A 153 -16.95 5.09 6.42
CA THR A 153 -18.15 4.25 6.32
C THR A 153 -17.87 2.76 6.57
N GLU A 154 -16.59 2.38 6.66
CA GLU A 154 -16.12 0.99 6.78
C GLU A 154 -16.58 0.09 5.62
N LYS A 155 -16.88 0.69 4.47
CA LYS A 155 -17.35 -0.01 3.27
C LYS A 155 -16.20 -0.37 2.34
N VAL A 156 -16.36 -1.53 1.68
CA VAL A 156 -15.47 -1.97 0.62
C VAL A 156 -16.12 -1.62 -0.73
N ILE A 157 -15.38 -0.93 -1.57
CA ILE A 157 -15.81 -0.39 -2.85
C ILE A 157 -14.93 -0.99 -3.95
N HIS A 158 -15.56 -1.52 -4.98
CA HIS A 158 -14.89 -2.03 -6.17
C HIS A 158 -14.56 -0.89 -7.14
N GLY A 159 -13.28 -0.75 -7.47
CA GLY A 159 -12.79 0.22 -8.45
C GLY A 159 -12.61 -0.38 -9.86
N PRO A 160 -12.22 0.45 -10.84
CA PRO A 160 -11.91 -0.02 -12.19
C PRO A 160 -10.65 -0.90 -12.20
N VAL A 161 -10.57 -1.83 -13.15
CA VAL A 161 -9.37 -2.66 -13.37
C VAL A 161 -8.32 -1.84 -14.11
N LEU A 162 -7.03 -2.06 -13.80
CA LEU A 162 -5.91 -1.46 -14.55
C LEU A 162 -5.99 -1.78 -16.04
N ASN A 163 -5.48 -0.92 -16.93
CA ASN A 163 -5.44 -1.24 -18.36
C ASN A 163 -4.45 -2.37 -18.67
N SER A 164 -3.41 -2.53 -17.84
CA SER A 164 -2.51 -3.68 -17.84
C SER A 164 -2.18 -4.06 -16.39
N ALA A 165 -2.23 -5.37 -16.11
CA ALA A 165 -1.92 -5.93 -14.80
C ALA A 165 -0.51 -5.51 -14.36
N LYS A 166 -0.31 -5.24 -13.07
CA LYS A 166 1.00 -4.83 -12.52
C LYS A 166 1.30 -5.61 -11.27
N TRP A 167 2.50 -6.18 -11.16
CA TRP A 167 2.89 -6.93 -9.98
C TRP A 167 3.55 -6.01 -8.95
N CYS A 168 2.90 -5.85 -7.80
CA CYS A 168 3.35 -4.99 -6.71
C CYS A 168 3.72 -3.56 -7.16
N PRO A 169 2.81 -2.82 -7.85
CA PRO A 169 3.12 -1.52 -8.42
C PRO A 169 3.61 -0.51 -7.37
N ALA A 170 4.38 0.48 -7.79
CA ALA A 170 4.60 1.68 -6.97
C ALA A 170 3.35 2.55 -7.06
N LEU A 171 2.74 2.84 -5.90
CA LEU A 171 1.56 3.68 -5.79
C LEU A 171 1.94 5.03 -5.19
N MET A 172 1.55 6.10 -5.86
CA MET A 172 1.80 7.47 -5.44
C MET A 172 0.47 8.23 -5.46
N ALA A 173 0.05 8.79 -4.33
CA ALA A 173 -1.16 9.59 -4.22
C ALA A 173 -0.81 11.08 -4.27
N VAL A 174 -1.53 11.85 -5.10
CA VAL A 174 -1.42 13.32 -5.19
C VAL A 174 -2.84 13.88 -5.21
N GLY A 175 -3.28 14.48 -4.10
CA GLY A 175 -4.67 14.88 -3.92
C GLY A 175 -5.64 13.70 -4.10
N ASP A 176 -6.65 13.87 -4.95
CA ASP A 176 -7.61 12.80 -5.30
C ASP A 176 -7.14 11.90 -6.46
N LYS A 177 -5.86 11.92 -6.84
CA LYS A 177 -5.31 11.07 -7.91
C LYS A 177 -4.39 10.00 -7.36
N VAL A 178 -4.50 8.78 -7.89
CA VAL A 178 -3.60 7.66 -7.59
C VAL A 178 -2.85 7.28 -8.85
N TYR A 179 -1.52 7.35 -8.80
CA TYR A 179 -0.62 6.96 -9.87
C TYR A 179 -0.08 5.55 -9.60
N ALA A 180 -0.13 4.68 -10.61
CA ALA A 180 0.40 3.33 -10.55
C ALA A 180 1.51 3.15 -11.56
N MET A 181 2.72 2.80 -11.08
CA MET A 181 3.89 2.54 -11.90
C MET A 181 4.39 1.10 -11.73
N SER A 182 4.69 0.43 -12.85
CA SER A 182 5.39 -0.86 -12.83
C SER A 182 6.79 -0.69 -12.22
N LYS A 183 7.09 -1.45 -11.16
CA LYS A 183 8.42 -1.45 -10.55
C LYS A 183 9.45 -2.16 -11.42
N SER A 184 9.01 -3.19 -12.15
CA SER A 184 9.85 -3.98 -13.05
C SER A 184 9.09 -4.18 -14.37
N PRO A 185 9.12 -3.18 -15.27
CA PRO A 185 8.51 -3.27 -16.60
C PRO A 185 8.84 -4.58 -17.33
N SER A 186 7.82 -5.16 -17.96
CA SER A 186 7.89 -6.31 -18.87
C SER A 186 7.67 -5.86 -20.31
N TRP A 187 8.40 -6.47 -21.24
CA TRP A 187 8.27 -6.24 -22.69
C TRP A 187 7.62 -7.41 -23.42
N ILE A 188 7.22 -8.46 -22.70
CA ILE A 188 6.74 -9.71 -23.30
C ILE A 188 5.23 -9.86 -23.10
N ALA A 189 4.79 -9.84 -21.85
CA ALA A 189 3.42 -10.09 -21.46
C ALA A 189 3.14 -9.54 -20.06
N ASP A 190 1.86 -9.50 -19.71
CA ASP A 190 1.40 -9.19 -18.37
C ASP A 190 1.85 -10.26 -17.34
N PRO A 191 2.01 -9.89 -16.07
CA PRO A 191 1.91 -8.52 -15.53
C PRO A 191 3.11 -7.64 -15.90
N ASP A 192 2.94 -6.33 -15.69
CA ASP A 192 3.89 -5.26 -15.97
C ASP A 192 4.16 -5.02 -17.46
N PHE A 193 3.24 -5.41 -18.34
CA PHE A 193 3.28 -5.00 -19.74
C PHE A 193 2.85 -3.53 -19.90
N PRO A 194 3.11 -2.88 -21.05
CA PRO A 194 2.53 -1.58 -21.29
C PRO A 194 1.00 -1.54 -21.18
N PRO A 195 0.42 -0.46 -20.65
CA PRO A 195 1.09 0.75 -20.15
C PRO A 195 1.78 0.56 -18.78
N TRP A 196 3.04 1.00 -18.66
CA TRP A 196 3.80 0.90 -17.40
C TRP A 196 3.48 1.98 -16.37
N PHE A 197 2.79 3.05 -16.78
CA PHE A 197 2.43 4.16 -15.92
C PHE A 197 1.01 4.63 -16.22
N GLU A 198 0.19 4.70 -15.18
CA GLU A 198 -1.24 5.01 -15.29
C GLU A 198 -1.69 5.85 -14.09
N VAL A 199 -2.82 6.56 -14.26
CA VAL A 199 -3.46 7.33 -13.19
C VAL A 199 -4.94 7.00 -13.08
N LEU A 200 -5.42 6.91 -11.84
CA LEU A 200 -6.83 6.88 -11.48
C LEU A 200 -7.18 8.23 -10.86
N ASP A 201 -8.03 8.99 -11.53
CA ASP A 201 -8.55 10.25 -11.01
C ASP A 201 -9.87 10.01 -10.26
N LEU A 202 -9.85 10.25 -8.94
CA LEU A 202 -11.00 10.03 -8.08
C LEU A 202 -11.81 11.31 -7.85
N SER A 203 -11.39 12.46 -8.38
CA SER A 203 -12.02 13.76 -8.08
C SER A 203 -13.52 13.79 -8.39
N GLN A 204 -13.92 13.22 -9.54
CA GLN A 204 -15.32 13.13 -9.99
C GLN A 204 -15.98 11.79 -9.71
N SER A 205 -15.30 10.89 -9.00
CA SER A 205 -15.78 9.53 -8.77
C SER A 205 -16.94 9.49 -7.78
N LYS A 206 -17.92 8.61 -8.02
CA LYS A 206 -19.10 8.43 -7.16
C LYS A 206 -19.22 6.98 -6.73
N VAL A 207 -19.60 6.78 -5.46
CA VAL A 207 -19.86 5.45 -4.92
C VAL A 207 -21.34 5.13 -5.14
N VAL A 208 -21.62 4.04 -5.85
CA VAL A 208 -22.97 3.57 -6.16
C VAL A 208 -23.18 2.19 -5.57
N THR A 209 -24.39 1.93 -5.08
CA THR A 209 -24.80 0.61 -4.61
C THR A 209 -25.42 -0.17 -5.77
N VAL A 210 -24.93 -1.37 -6.04
CA VAL A 210 -25.43 -2.24 -7.11
C VAL A 210 -26.48 -3.22 -6.54
N ALA A 211 -27.23 -3.90 -7.40
CA ALA A 211 -28.35 -4.77 -7.03
C ALA A 211 -28.00 -5.88 -6.02
N ASP A 212 -26.74 -6.33 -6.00
CA ASP A 212 -26.19 -7.31 -5.07
C ASP A 212 -25.76 -6.70 -3.72
N ARG A 213 -26.09 -5.42 -3.46
CA ARG A 213 -25.67 -4.61 -2.30
C ARG A 213 -24.16 -4.39 -2.22
N SER A 214 -23.41 -4.68 -3.28
CA SER A 214 -22.00 -4.29 -3.37
C SER A 214 -21.88 -2.80 -3.70
N TYR A 215 -20.74 -2.22 -3.36
CA TYR A 215 -20.42 -0.83 -3.69
C TYR A 215 -19.43 -0.78 -4.83
N HIS A 216 -19.73 0.03 -5.84
CA HIS A 216 -18.90 0.23 -7.01
C HIS A 216 -18.57 1.70 -7.21
N LEU A 217 -17.40 1.96 -7.77
CA LEU A 217 -16.96 3.30 -8.13
C LEU A 217 -17.30 3.58 -9.59
N GLU A 218 -18.08 4.64 -9.82
CA GLU A 218 -18.46 5.13 -11.15
C GLU A 218 -17.81 6.49 -11.45
N GLY A 219 -17.73 6.84 -12.73
CA GLY A 219 -17.21 8.14 -13.20
C GLY A 219 -15.69 8.25 -13.21
N CYS A 220 -14.97 7.14 -13.08
CA CYS A 220 -13.51 7.10 -13.15
C CYS A 220 -13.02 5.85 -13.88
N SER A 221 -11.83 5.94 -14.48
CA SER A 221 -11.12 4.82 -15.09
C SER A 221 -9.62 5.04 -14.99
N TRP A 222 -8.84 3.97 -15.10
CA TRP A 222 -7.39 4.09 -15.24
C TRP A 222 -7.07 4.69 -16.60
N THR A 223 -6.24 5.73 -16.61
CA THR A 223 -5.79 6.41 -17.82
C THR A 223 -4.30 6.20 -17.99
N LYS A 224 -3.89 5.74 -19.18
CA LYS A 224 -2.48 5.60 -19.55
C LYS A 224 -1.79 6.96 -19.52
N LEU A 225 -0.61 6.99 -18.91
CA LEU A 225 0.30 8.15 -18.91
C LEU A 225 1.55 7.88 -19.75
N PRO A 226 2.28 8.93 -20.16
CA PRO A 226 3.58 8.74 -20.80
C PRO A 226 4.52 8.02 -19.83
N HIS A 227 5.28 7.05 -20.34
CA HIS A 227 6.29 6.38 -19.54
C HIS A 227 7.52 7.28 -19.38
N PRO A 228 8.35 7.07 -18.34
CA PRO A 228 9.64 7.74 -18.22
C PRO A 228 10.47 7.65 -19.51
N PRO A 229 11.17 8.72 -19.94
CA PRO A 229 11.98 8.72 -21.17
C PRO A 229 13.08 7.64 -21.19
N CYS A 230 13.49 7.18 -20.02
CA CYS A 230 14.47 6.12 -19.85
C CYS A 230 13.93 4.71 -20.21
N PHE A 231 12.63 4.54 -20.46
CA PHE A 231 12.06 3.25 -20.82
C PHE A 231 12.11 3.09 -22.34
N PRO A 232 12.88 2.12 -22.88
CA PRO A 232 12.93 1.90 -24.32
C PRO A 232 11.59 1.31 -24.81
N TRP A 233 10.75 2.15 -25.40
CA TRP A 233 9.46 1.75 -26.00
C TRP A 233 9.62 0.95 -27.29
N LYS A 234 10.61 1.31 -28.11
CA LYS A 234 10.91 0.63 -29.38
C LYS A 234 12.22 -0.15 -29.24
N LEU A 235 12.10 -1.44 -28.97
CA LEU A 235 13.24 -2.34 -29.01
C LEU A 235 13.56 -2.69 -30.46
N ARG A 236 14.84 -2.60 -30.84
CA ARG A 236 15.36 -3.17 -32.09
C ARG A 236 15.34 -4.71 -31.97
N PRO A 237 15.26 -5.46 -33.09
CA PRO A 237 15.29 -6.93 -33.06
C PRO A 237 16.41 -7.53 -32.19
N VAL A 238 17.61 -6.95 -32.22
CA VAL A 238 18.75 -7.38 -31.39
C VAL A 238 18.50 -7.18 -29.89
N GLN A 239 17.74 -6.15 -29.49
CA GLN A 239 17.40 -5.89 -28.09
C GLN A 239 16.35 -6.86 -27.55
N TYR A 240 15.65 -7.61 -28.41
CA TYR A 240 14.82 -8.73 -27.96
C TYR A 240 15.65 -9.96 -27.56
N ALA A 241 16.91 -10.06 -28.01
CA ALA A 241 17.83 -11.12 -27.55
C ALA A 241 18.35 -10.86 -26.12
N LEU A 242 18.41 -9.59 -25.70
CA LEU A 242 18.79 -9.19 -24.35
C LEU A 242 17.91 -8.02 -23.90
N LEU A 243 16.77 -8.35 -23.29
CA LEU A 243 15.80 -7.36 -22.86
C LEU A 243 16.41 -6.42 -21.81
N PRO A 244 16.12 -5.11 -21.88
CA PRO A 244 16.56 -4.15 -20.87
C PRO A 244 16.01 -4.53 -19.48
N VAL A 245 16.87 -4.59 -18.47
CA VAL A 245 16.44 -4.74 -17.08
C VAL A 245 16.33 -3.34 -16.47
N VAL A 246 15.09 -2.84 -16.39
CA VAL A 246 14.76 -1.57 -15.73
C VAL A 246 14.00 -1.88 -14.47
N ILE A 247 14.48 -1.36 -13.33
CA ILE A 247 13.85 -1.56 -12.03
C ILE A 247 13.76 -0.21 -11.33
N LEU A 248 12.55 0.18 -10.91
CA LEU A 248 12.31 1.34 -10.07
C LEU A 248 12.99 1.12 -8.71
N ARG A 249 14.00 1.93 -8.42
CA ARG A 249 14.80 1.83 -7.20
C ARG A 249 14.25 2.73 -6.10
N SER A 250 13.86 3.94 -6.46
CA SER A 250 13.37 4.92 -5.51
C SER A 250 12.33 5.85 -6.13
N TYR A 251 11.41 6.29 -5.30
CA TYR A 251 10.36 7.22 -5.69
C TYR A 251 9.88 8.06 -4.50
N VAL A 252 9.40 9.28 -4.77
CA VAL A 252 8.82 10.19 -3.78
C VAL A 252 7.88 11.17 -4.47
N VAL A 253 6.86 11.61 -3.74
CA VAL A 253 5.95 12.69 -4.15
C VAL A 253 6.40 13.97 -3.46
N VAL A 254 6.69 15.01 -4.24
CA VAL A 254 7.05 16.35 -3.74
C VAL A 254 6.13 17.35 -4.43
N ASP A 255 5.21 17.93 -3.67
CA ASP A 255 4.15 18.81 -4.19
C ASP A 255 3.38 18.15 -5.36
N THR A 256 3.54 18.68 -6.58
CA THR A 256 2.91 18.19 -7.81
C THR A 256 3.85 17.33 -8.66
N TYR A 257 5.04 16.99 -8.15
CA TYR A 257 6.06 16.22 -8.86
C TYR A 257 6.20 14.80 -8.30
N LEU A 258 6.22 13.82 -9.19
CA LEU A 258 6.60 12.44 -8.86
C LEU A 258 8.06 12.23 -9.27
N LEU A 259 8.95 12.14 -8.29
CA LEU A 259 10.36 11.89 -8.53
C LEU A 259 10.62 10.38 -8.52
N VAL A 260 11.38 9.90 -9.50
CA VAL A 260 11.74 8.49 -9.63
C VAL A 260 13.20 8.29 -10.05
N SER A 261 13.79 7.20 -9.59
CA SER A 261 15.12 6.73 -9.97
C SER A 261 15.12 5.24 -10.26
N PHE A 262 15.88 4.82 -11.26
CA PHE A 262 15.95 3.43 -11.71
C PHE A 262 17.31 2.79 -11.42
N ASN A 263 17.44 1.47 -11.58
CA ASN A 263 18.68 0.71 -11.39
C ASN A 263 19.79 1.10 -12.39
N GLN A 264 19.44 1.58 -13.57
CA GLN A 264 20.40 2.06 -14.57
C GLN A 264 20.89 3.47 -14.20
N PRO A 265 22.13 3.87 -14.58
CA PRO A 265 22.71 5.18 -14.26
C PRO A 265 22.10 6.30 -15.11
N LEU A 266 20.78 6.40 -15.11
CA LEU A 266 20.01 7.31 -15.96
C LEU A 266 19.58 8.59 -15.23
N GLY A 267 19.92 8.70 -13.94
CA GLY A 267 19.61 9.85 -13.09
C GLY A 267 18.23 9.80 -12.46
N THR A 268 17.76 10.97 -12.03
CA THR A 268 16.45 11.19 -11.42
C THR A 268 15.53 11.89 -12.42
N TYR A 269 14.31 11.40 -12.53
CA TYR A 269 13.27 11.96 -13.39
C TYR A 269 12.12 12.48 -12.53
N ALA A 270 11.56 13.61 -12.91
CA ALA A 270 10.37 14.20 -12.33
C ALA A 270 9.22 14.13 -13.32
N PHE A 271 8.09 13.57 -12.91
CA PHE A 271 6.83 13.71 -13.65
C PHE A 271 6.05 14.88 -13.06
N ASP A 272 5.82 15.92 -13.86
CA ASP A 272 4.92 17.00 -13.48
C ASP A 272 3.47 16.56 -13.71
N THR A 273 2.73 16.46 -12.62
CA THR A 273 1.32 16.04 -12.66
C THR A 273 0.38 17.08 -13.27
N ASN A 274 0.81 18.34 -13.37
CA ASN A 274 0.02 19.41 -13.98
C ASN A 274 0.16 19.41 -15.51
N SER A 275 1.39 19.37 -16.03
CA SER A 275 1.64 19.33 -17.48
C SER A 275 1.64 17.93 -18.09
N LEU A 276 1.62 16.89 -17.26
CA LEU A 276 1.72 15.47 -17.64
C LEU A 276 2.99 15.14 -18.43
N LYS A 277 4.10 15.80 -18.09
CA LYS A 277 5.40 15.65 -18.76
C LYS A 277 6.48 15.13 -17.82
N TRP A 278 7.46 14.45 -18.42
CA TRP A 278 8.65 13.99 -17.75
C TRP A 278 9.81 14.94 -17.99
N HIS A 279 10.55 15.24 -16.93
CA HIS A 279 11.78 16.04 -16.95
C HIS A 279 12.89 15.23 -16.30
N LYS A 280 14.11 15.32 -16.83
CA LYS A 280 15.30 14.79 -16.14
C LYS A 280 15.85 15.90 -15.27
N VAL A 281 15.92 15.67 -13.96
CA VAL A 281 16.22 16.73 -12.97
C VAL A 281 17.56 16.55 -12.26
N ASP A 282 18.16 15.36 -12.35
CA ASP A 282 19.51 15.10 -11.87
C ASP A 282 20.12 13.92 -12.67
N ASP A 283 21.43 13.90 -12.83
CA ASP A 283 22.20 12.76 -13.36
C ASP A 283 22.45 11.68 -12.30
N LYS A 284 22.34 12.05 -11.02
CA LYS A 284 22.44 11.13 -9.89
C LYS A 284 21.08 10.55 -9.56
N ARG A 285 21.09 9.35 -8.96
CA ARG A 285 19.90 8.72 -8.39
C ARG A 285 19.54 9.38 -7.06
N LEU A 286 18.27 9.33 -6.73
CA LEU A 286 17.77 9.65 -5.39
C LEU A 286 18.59 8.90 -4.31
N PRO A 287 18.93 9.55 -3.19
CA PRO A 287 19.86 9.00 -2.19
C PRO A 287 19.23 7.97 -1.24
N PHE A 288 18.06 7.42 -1.59
CA PHE A 288 17.31 6.45 -0.80
C PHE A 288 16.83 5.27 -1.66
N THR A 289 16.35 4.22 -1.01
CA THR A 289 15.77 3.03 -1.63
C THR A 289 14.29 2.93 -1.29
N GLY A 290 13.45 2.56 -2.26
CA GLY A 290 12.01 2.46 -2.08
C GLY A 290 11.31 3.82 -2.05
N CYS A 291 10.29 3.95 -1.21
CA CYS A 291 9.54 5.19 -1.06
C CYS A 291 10.20 6.08 0.01
N ALA A 292 10.36 7.37 -0.25
CA ALA A 292 10.49 8.36 0.82
C ALA A 292 9.11 8.98 1.09
N THR A 293 8.72 9.06 2.36
CA THR A 293 7.39 9.51 2.78
C THR A 293 7.48 10.85 3.51
N PRO A 294 6.53 11.78 3.25
CA PRO A 294 6.53 13.09 3.90
C PRO A 294 6.36 12.97 5.41
N HIS A 295 7.12 13.78 6.14
CA HIS A 295 7.20 13.77 7.60
C HIS A 295 7.43 15.19 8.11
N GLY A 296 6.35 15.99 8.13
CA GLY A 296 6.45 17.43 8.38
C GLY A 296 7.16 18.13 7.22
N SER A 297 8.22 18.89 7.52
CA SER A 297 9.04 19.62 6.55
C SER A 297 10.15 18.79 5.88
N VAL A 298 10.26 17.51 6.24
CA VAL A 298 11.28 16.58 5.71
C VAL A 298 10.62 15.32 5.17
N PHE A 299 11.40 14.52 4.46
CA PHE A 299 11.02 13.18 4.01
C PHE A 299 11.86 12.15 4.76
N LEU A 300 11.23 11.06 5.15
CA LEU A 300 11.92 9.92 5.76
C LEU A 300 11.95 8.76 4.76
N GLY A 301 13.08 8.08 4.66
CA GLY A 301 13.24 6.93 3.78
C GLY A 301 14.50 6.13 4.11
N LEU A 302 14.54 4.89 3.63
CA LEU A 302 15.72 4.03 3.79
C LEU A 302 16.87 4.59 2.96
N SER A 303 18.04 4.73 3.58
CA SER A 303 19.26 5.12 2.86
C SER A 303 19.63 4.09 1.77
N LYS A 304 20.67 4.41 1.00
CA LYS A 304 21.13 3.55 -0.11
C LYS A 304 21.37 2.12 0.36
N ASP A 305 21.08 1.18 -0.54
CA ASP A 305 21.28 -0.25 -0.34
C ASP A 305 20.49 -0.84 0.85
N ASN A 306 19.28 -0.30 1.08
CA ASN A 306 18.41 -0.62 2.22
C ASN A 306 19.11 -0.42 3.58
N GLY A 307 19.95 0.62 3.68
CA GLY A 307 20.53 1.07 4.93
C GLY A 307 19.49 1.67 5.89
N PRO A 308 19.95 2.28 7.01
CA PRO A 308 19.06 2.80 8.03
C PRO A 308 18.18 3.94 7.53
N ILE A 309 17.11 4.23 8.28
CA ILE A 309 16.24 5.37 8.02
C ILE A 309 17.08 6.65 8.12
N SER A 310 16.94 7.50 7.10
CA SER A 310 17.54 8.84 7.05
C SER A 310 16.47 9.88 6.73
N ALA A 311 16.76 11.13 7.06
CA ALA A 311 15.90 12.26 6.76
C ALA A 311 16.46 13.05 5.56
N TYR A 312 15.56 13.52 4.70
CA TYR A 312 15.89 14.22 3.48
C TYR A 312 15.06 15.49 3.38
N ARG A 313 15.70 16.62 3.09
CA ARG A 313 15.01 17.79 2.54
C ARG A 313 15.03 17.66 1.03
N ILE A 314 13.86 17.58 0.41
CA ILE A 314 13.71 17.40 -1.04
C ILE A 314 12.86 18.55 -1.54
N ASN A 315 13.44 19.40 -2.38
CA ASN A 315 12.74 20.55 -2.96
C ASN A 315 12.81 20.46 -4.48
N VAL A 316 11.69 20.77 -5.13
CA VAL A 316 11.61 20.93 -6.59
C VAL A 316 11.18 22.36 -6.87
N THR A 317 12.07 23.14 -7.46
CA THR A 317 11.81 24.54 -7.86
C THR A 317 11.70 24.63 -9.38
N THR A 318 11.06 25.65 -9.92
CA THR A 318 11.09 25.90 -11.37
C THR A 318 12.12 26.98 -11.65
N SER A 319 12.96 26.77 -12.66
CA SER A 319 13.90 27.80 -13.08
C SER A 319 13.19 28.90 -13.89
N ASP A 320 13.55 30.16 -13.67
CA ASP A 320 12.94 31.32 -14.34
C ASP A 320 13.19 31.35 -15.86
N LYS A 321 14.16 30.59 -16.38
CA LYS A 321 14.60 30.70 -17.77
C LYS A 321 13.88 29.76 -18.73
N ASP A 322 13.49 28.56 -18.27
CA ASP A 322 12.86 27.54 -19.13
C ASP A 322 11.67 26.80 -18.47
N HIS A 323 11.25 27.21 -17.26
CA HIS A 323 10.29 26.49 -16.41
C HIS A 323 10.67 25.03 -16.11
N ASP A 324 11.91 24.64 -16.40
CA ASP A 324 12.39 23.30 -16.10
C ASP A 324 12.54 23.11 -14.57
N PRO A 325 12.07 21.97 -14.04
CA PRO A 325 12.19 21.68 -12.62
C PRO A 325 13.65 21.42 -12.23
N CYS A 326 14.10 22.09 -11.17
CA CYS A 326 15.40 21.94 -10.54
C CYS A 326 15.23 21.22 -9.19
N LEU A 327 15.94 20.11 -9.03
CA LEU A 327 15.91 19.29 -7.83
C LEU A 327 17.06 19.66 -6.89
N SER A 328 16.74 19.93 -5.62
CA SER A 328 17.75 19.99 -4.56
C SER A 328 17.42 18.99 -3.45
N ILE A 329 18.44 18.24 -3.03
CA ILE A 329 18.31 17.24 -1.96
C ILE A 329 19.43 17.44 -0.95
N THR A 330 19.04 17.65 0.31
CA THR A 330 19.96 17.65 1.44
C THR A 330 19.68 16.43 2.32
N VAL A 331 20.70 15.62 2.57
CA VAL A 331 20.63 14.51 3.55
C VAL A 331 20.88 15.10 4.93
N LEU A 332 19.94 14.89 5.84
CA LEU A 332 20.02 15.34 7.23
C LEU A 332 20.51 14.20 8.11
N GLN A 333 21.33 14.54 9.11
CA GLN A 333 21.78 13.56 10.08
C GLN A 333 20.61 13.15 10.97
N VAL A 334 20.40 11.85 11.15
CA VAL A 334 19.39 11.32 12.08
C VAL A 334 20.11 10.83 13.34
N LYS A 335 19.68 11.33 14.48
CA LYS A 335 20.18 10.91 15.79
C LYS A 335 19.11 10.16 16.54
N TYR A 336 19.38 8.89 16.79
CA TYR A 336 18.53 8.04 17.62
C TYR A 336 18.92 8.24 19.08
N MET A 337 17.96 8.59 19.93
CA MET A 337 18.22 8.81 21.37
C MET A 337 18.37 7.51 22.17
N GLU A 338 17.86 6.40 21.66
CA GLU A 338 17.95 5.09 22.30
C GLU A 338 18.71 4.10 21.41
N TYR A 339 17.98 3.40 20.53
CA TYR A 339 18.52 2.42 19.60
C TYR A 339 18.22 2.86 18.19
N GLU A 340 19.15 2.58 17.28
CA GLU A 340 18.90 2.72 15.85
C GLU A 340 17.68 1.89 15.46
N VAL A 341 16.81 2.49 14.64
CA VAL A 341 15.59 1.82 14.22
C VAL A 341 15.93 0.80 13.14
N ASP A 342 15.99 -0.48 13.53
CA ASP A 342 15.98 -1.60 12.60
C ASP A 342 14.56 -1.82 12.06
N ALA A 343 14.12 -0.92 11.16
CA ALA A 343 12.78 -0.97 10.58
C ALA A 343 12.65 -1.94 9.39
N GLY A 344 13.76 -2.48 8.88
CA GLY A 344 13.78 -3.14 7.58
C GLY A 344 12.99 -2.33 6.53
N SER A 345 12.14 -3.00 5.77
CA SER A 345 11.29 -2.38 4.74
C SER A 345 9.93 -1.84 5.23
N CYS A 346 9.66 -1.87 6.54
CA CYS A 346 8.31 -1.71 7.09
C CYS A 346 8.19 -0.48 8.00
N PHE A 347 8.67 0.67 7.50
CA PHE A 347 8.51 1.97 8.14
C PHE A 347 7.41 2.79 7.44
N PHE A 348 6.64 3.54 8.23
CA PHE A 348 5.54 4.37 7.74
C PHE A 348 5.52 5.70 8.48
N SER A 349 5.53 6.81 7.73
CA SER A 349 5.32 8.13 8.33
C SER A 349 3.90 8.24 8.85
N LEU A 350 3.77 8.78 10.05
CA LEU A 350 2.52 9.25 10.60
C LEU A 350 2.52 10.78 10.53
N GLU A 351 1.36 11.40 10.57
CA GLU A 351 1.30 12.86 10.60
C GLU A 351 1.85 13.42 11.94
N ASN A 352 2.14 14.73 11.99
CA ASN A 352 2.60 15.45 13.19
C ASN A 352 3.98 15.02 13.75
N GLY A 353 4.93 14.66 12.89
CA GLY A 353 6.29 14.31 13.33
C GLY A 353 6.36 12.93 14.01
N LEU A 354 5.33 12.10 13.86
CA LEU A 354 5.36 10.71 14.32
C LEU A 354 5.66 9.78 13.15
N PHE A 355 6.25 8.63 13.43
CA PHE A 355 6.33 7.56 12.46
C PHE A 355 6.34 6.22 13.15
N CYS A 356 6.04 5.15 12.43
CA CYS A 356 6.07 3.82 12.99
C CYS A 356 6.96 2.85 12.21
N SER A 357 7.52 1.90 12.96
CA SER A 357 8.16 0.70 12.43
C SER A 357 7.28 -0.49 12.79
N LEU A 358 7.08 -1.39 11.84
CA LEU A 358 6.33 -2.61 11.99
C LEU A 358 7.27 -3.80 11.91
N SER A 359 7.34 -4.59 12.98
CA SER A 359 7.93 -5.92 12.95
C SER A 359 6.83 -6.96 13.16
N PHE A 360 7.03 -8.14 12.59
CA PHE A 360 6.10 -9.24 12.79
C PHE A 360 6.83 -10.58 12.84
N SER A 361 6.25 -11.52 13.56
CA SER A 361 6.66 -12.91 13.58
C SER A 361 5.45 -13.81 13.44
N LEU A 362 5.63 -14.89 12.69
CA LEU A 362 4.58 -15.88 12.49
C LEU A 362 4.74 -17.03 13.49
N ASP A 363 3.65 -17.42 14.13
CA ASP A 363 3.65 -18.48 15.14
C ASP A 363 3.67 -19.86 14.47
N SER A 364 4.83 -20.49 14.47
CA SER A 364 5.03 -21.83 13.89
C SER A 364 4.30 -22.94 14.66
N SER A 365 3.83 -22.69 15.88
CA SER A 365 3.10 -23.69 16.68
C SER A 365 1.64 -23.87 16.23
N SER A 366 1.13 -22.97 15.40
CA SER A 366 -0.27 -22.93 14.98
C SER A 366 -0.33 -22.80 13.46
N VAL A 367 -0.56 -23.90 12.74
CA VAL A 367 -0.50 -23.92 11.27
C VAL A 367 -1.73 -24.56 10.65
N ILE A 368 -2.15 -24.07 9.48
CA ILE A 368 -3.07 -24.76 8.58
C ILE A 368 -2.26 -25.41 7.47
N ARG A 369 -2.63 -26.66 7.17
CA ARG A 369 -2.03 -27.44 6.08
C ARG A 369 -2.89 -27.29 4.83
N THR A 370 -2.28 -26.86 3.74
CA THR A 370 -2.97 -26.83 2.45
C THR A 370 -2.96 -28.20 1.79
N LYS A 371 -3.79 -28.37 0.74
CA LYS A 371 -3.79 -29.57 -0.11
C LYS A 371 -2.42 -29.85 -0.75
N ASN A 372 -1.61 -28.82 -0.94
CA ASN A 372 -0.25 -28.90 -1.50
C ASN A 372 0.82 -29.14 -0.43
N LEU A 373 0.43 -29.51 0.80
CA LEU A 373 1.32 -29.83 1.91
C LEU A 373 2.15 -28.66 2.47
N GLU A 374 1.88 -27.44 2.03
CA GLU A 374 2.47 -26.23 2.61
C GLU A 374 1.78 -25.87 3.93
N PHE A 375 2.56 -25.41 4.91
CA PHE A 375 2.10 -25.04 6.24
C PHE A 375 2.08 -23.52 6.39
N PHE A 376 0.93 -22.97 6.75
CA PHE A 376 0.78 -21.53 6.95
C PHE A 376 0.40 -21.22 8.40
N PRO A 377 1.19 -20.38 9.08
CA PRO A 377 0.90 -19.94 10.44
C PRO A 377 -0.45 -19.25 10.55
N THR A 378 -1.31 -19.69 11.47
CA THR A 378 -2.64 -19.10 11.72
C THR A 378 -2.63 -17.95 12.71
N LYS A 379 -1.47 -17.66 13.30
CA LYS A 379 -1.27 -16.56 14.22
C LYS A 379 -0.05 -15.75 13.81
N ALA A 380 -0.21 -14.44 13.86
CA ALA A 380 0.85 -13.49 13.66
C ALA A 380 0.96 -12.61 14.91
N HIS A 381 2.19 -12.41 15.37
CA HIS A 381 2.55 -11.43 16.37
C HIS A 381 3.07 -10.21 15.64
N VAL A 382 2.50 -9.06 15.95
CA VAL A 382 2.80 -7.81 15.26
C VAL A 382 3.18 -6.81 16.32
N ASP A 383 4.40 -6.30 16.24
CA ASP A 383 4.90 -5.28 17.16
C ASP A 383 5.04 -3.97 16.39
N LEU A 384 4.27 -2.96 16.82
CA LEU A 384 4.29 -1.63 16.24
C LEU A 384 5.04 -0.70 17.19
N ARG A 385 6.15 -0.14 16.73
CA ARG A 385 6.91 0.88 17.47
C ARG A 385 6.65 2.23 16.85
N THR A 386 6.23 3.19 17.67
CA THR A 386 5.99 4.57 17.25
C THR A 386 7.10 5.46 17.80
N TYR A 387 7.65 6.28 16.92
CA TYR A 387 8.73 7.21 17.16
C TYR A 387 8.24 8.63 16.94
N GLN A 388 8.83 9.58 17.65
CA GLN A 388 8.62 11.01 17.45
C GLN A 388 9.92 11.65 16.99
N THR A 389 9.81 12.55 16.02
CA THR A 389 10.89 13.44 15.65
C THR A 389 10.75 14.78 16.35
N GLU A 390 11.86 15.27 16.88
CA GLU A 390 11.98 16.60 17.44
C GLU A 390 12.73 17.51 16.43
N ASN A 391 12.39 18.80 16.41
CA ASN A 391 13.01 19.85 15.59
C ASN A 391 12.76 19.82 14.06
N THR A 392 11.51 19.77 13.62
CA THR A 392 11.16 20.02 12.20
C THR A 392 10.95 21.50 11.86
N SER A 393 10.84 22.39 12.86
CA SER A 393 10.40 23.79 12.73
C SER A 393 11.48 24.89 12.59
N PRO A 394 12.74 24.80 13.09
CA PRO A 394 13.68 25.93 12.99
C PRO A 394 14.32 26.13 11.60
N LEU A 395 13.86 25.39 10.60
CA LEU A 395 14.65 25.02 9.44
C LEU A 395 14.20 25.73 8.14
N GLU A 396 13.26 26.66 8.28
CA GLU A 396 12.71 27.59 7.26
C GLU A 396 13.50 28.92 7.15
N ALA A 397 14.58 29.10 7.92
CA ALA A 397 15.41 30.29 7.79
C ALA A 397 16.18 30.29 6.44
N PRO A 398 16.32 31.45 5.76
CA PRO A 398 17.07 31.55 4.52
C PRO A 398 18.51 31.07 4.70
N GLU A 399 19.07 30.44 3.65
CA GLU A 399 20.37 29.76 3.65
C GLU A 399 21.55 30.60 4.20
N GLU A 400 21.41 31.93 4.25
CA GLU A 400 22.46 32.85 4.69
C GLU A 400 22.74 32.83 6.20
N THR A 401 21.84 32.30 7.05
CA THR A 401 22.03 32.31 8.52
C THR A 401 22.43 30.97 9.15
N LEU A 402 22.49 29.86 8.40
CA LEU A 402 22.67 28.50 8.94
C LEU A 402 24.10 27.93 8.82
N LEU A 403 25.11 28.77 8.60
CA LEU A 403 26.50 28.31 8.35
C LEU A 403 27.22 27.66 9.54
N ALA A 404 26.61 27.54 10.72
CA ALA A 404 27.28 27.00 11.92
C ALA A 404 26.66 25.74 12.55
N VAL A 405 25.45 25.32 12.17
CA VAL A 405 24.79 24.15 12.78
C VAL A 405 24.34 23.19 11.68
N LYS A 406 24.93 22.00 11.63
CA LYS A 406 24.43 20.93 10.75
C LYS A 406 23.01 20.59 11.20
N PRO A 407 22.00 20.71 10.33
CA PRO A 407 20.64 20.35 10.70
C PRO A 407 20.55 18.87 11.02
N GLU A 408 20.05 18.56 12.21
CA GLU A 408 19.94 17.21 12.76
C GLU A 408 18.47 16.92 13.11
N VAL A 409 17.99 15.73 12.75
CA VAL A 409 16.68 15.22 13.12
C VAL A 409 16.88 14.26 14.28
N THR A 410 16.31 14.59 15.43
CA THR A 410 16.35 13.72 16.60
C THR A 410 15.14 12.79 16.60
N VAL A 411 15.37 11.50 16.79
CA VAL A 411 14.34 10.46 16.87
C VAL A 411 14.30 9.89 18.28
N CYS A 412 13.14 10.03 18.92
CA CYS A 412 12.84 9.49 20.24
C CYS A 412 11.81 8.36 20.10
N SER A 413 12.10 7.19 20.69
CA SER A 413 11.10 6.14 20.86
C SER A 413 10.03 6.64 21.82
N GLN A 414 8.76 6.46 21.46
CA GLN A 414 7.65 6.93 22.29
C GLN A 414 6.83 5.76 22.83
N TRP A 415 6.42 4.85 21.95
CA TRP A 415 5.45 3.82 22.29
C TRP A 415 5.77 2.51 21.58
N GLU A 416 5.61 1.40 22.28
CA GLU A 416 5.59 0.06 21.69
C GLU A 416 4.22 -0.57 21.96
N GLN A 417 3.55 -1.00 20.89
CA GLN A 417 2.29 -1.71 20.97
C GLN A 417 2.48 -3.11 20.39
N ALA A 418 2.28 -4.11 21.24
CA ALA A 418 2.33 -5.51 20.84
C ALA A 418 0.93 -6.05 20.57
N PHE A 419 0.73 -6.61 19.39
CA PHE A 419 -0.54 -7.13 18.91
C PHE A 419 -0.47 -8.62 18.60
N LYS A 420 -1.64 -9.26 18.72
CA LYS A 420 -1.85 -10.63 18.24
C LYS A 420 -2.99 -10.65 17.25
N ILE A 421 -2.71 -11.18 16.06
CA ILE A 421 -3.70 -11.47 15.03
C ILE A 421 -3.80 -12.98 14.89
N SER A 422 -5.02 -13.48 14.73
CA SER A 422 -5.28 -14.90 14.57
C SER A 422 -6.39 -15.09 13.56
N CYS A 423 -6.26 -16.11 12.72
CA CYS A 423 -7.29 -16.53 11.78
C CYS A 423 -7.56 -18.02 11.96
N SER A 424 -8.81 -18.38 12.23
CA SER A 424 -9.24 -19.77 12.41
C SER A 424 -9.28 -20.55 11.09
N SER A 425 -9.48 -19.85 9.97
CA SER A 425 -9.80 -20.44 8.67
C SER A 425 -8.67 -20.38 7.64
N HIS A 426 -7.70 -19.50 7.81
CA HIS A 426 -6.62 -19.26 6.85
C HIS A 426 -5.30 -19.03 7.58
N GLY A 427 -4.16 -19.37 6.96
CA GLY A 427 -2.85 -18.97 7.48
C GLY A 427 -2.46 -17.56 7.02
N PHE A 428 -1.36 -17.00 7.51
CA PHE A 428 -0.83 -15.70 7.09
C PHE A 428 0.26 -15.86 6.03
N SER A 429 0.31 -14.91 5.10
CA SER A 429 1.45 -14.76 4.19
C SER A 429 2.56 -13.96 4.86
N PRO A 430 3.82 -14.42 4.83
CA PRO A 430 4.94 -13.68 5.40
C PRO A 430 5.31 -12.43 4.58
N PHE A 431 4.72 -12.21 3.41
CA PHE A 431 5.17 -11.18 2.47
C PHE A 431 4.26 -9.95 2.36
N ALA A 432 3.21 -9.82 3.17
CA ALA A 432 2.23 -8.76 2.96
C ALA A 432 1.55 -8.27 4.26
N PHE A 433 2.30 -7.46 5.01
CA PHE A 433 1.77 -6.56 6.04
C PHE A 433 2.09 -5.11 5.63
N THR A 434 1.12 -4.22 5.74
CA THR A 434 1.31 -2.78 5.47
C THR A 434 0.51 -1.95 6.45
N VAL A 435 1.09 -0.86 6.94
CA VAL A 435 0.40 0.12 7.79
C VAL A 435 0.14 1.37 6.97
N LEU A 436 -1.07 1.91 7.09
CA LEU A 436 -1.50 3.10 6.37
C LEU A 436 -2.08 4.09 7.37
N SER A 437 -1.57 5.32 7.33
CA SER A 437 -2.17 6.45 8.03
C SER A 437 -3.19 7.13 7.12
N ILE A 438 -4.36 7.43 7.67
CA ILE A 438 -5.44 8.17 7.01
C ILE A 438 -5.86 9.37 7.83
#